data_AF-A0A857DC40-F1
#
_entry.id   AF-A0A857DC40-F1
#
_cell.length_a   1.000
_cell.length_b   1.000
_cell.length_c   1.000
_cell.angle_alpha   90.00
_cell.angle_beta   90.00
_cell.angle_gamma   90.00
#
_symmetry.space_group_name_H-M   'P 1'
#
loop_
_entity.id
_entity.type
_entity.pdbx_description
1 polymer ?
#
loop_
_entity_poly.entity_id
_entity_poly.type
_entity_poly.pdbx_seq_one_letter_code
_entity_poly.pdbx_strand_id
1 'polypeptide(L)'
;MNKILKLSNKELKQLIQNAALRLHISTAYIEKDIWICFILKYLFNDFKYKDRIVFKGGTCLSKVYKLINRFSEDIDIALDWTLMGYGKDEPYDHRSKRQQEMFNDRLNNDTQTFIREEMLPIIKNDLSKMLKGKKYKLYIDPKDGHTIRFEYPKNFTHNSITQYIRLEIGCIVEPIPSSKHQIDTYIAQVFPEEFSDDIKVVAMDSLRNFYEKLTILHKEANRINGNWPSRYSRHYYDVYKMIQTDLREKSFENLDLLASVIKFNNKFYTCNWDHIDQMLEGKMKLIPPTDGIQAFRENYLLTEHMLFGEIMTFDEILNSLAEYQEEFNNSIKNK
;
A
#
# COMPACT_ATOMS: atom_id res chain seq x y z
N MET A 1 -20.61 5.15 -7.02
CA MET A 1 -20.31 6.23 -6.07
C MET A 1 -21.39 7.29 -6.03
N ASN A 2 -21.85 7.82 -7.17
CA ASN A 2 -22.85 8.90 -7.19
C ASN A 2 -24.16 8.54 -6.48
N LYS A 3 -24.62 7.28 -6.53
CA LYS A 3 -25.81 6.82 -5.79
C LYS A 3 -25.58 6.84 -4.27
N ILE A 4 -24.49 6.23 -3.80
CA ILE A 4 -24.12 6.16 -2.36
C ILE A 4 -23.99 7.58 -1.76
N LEU A 5 -23.34 8.51 -2.46
CA LEU A 5 -23.12 9.87 -1.94
C LEU A 5 -24.40 10.71 -1.83
N LYS A 6 -25.45 10.35 -2.58
CA LYS A 6 -26.76 11.02 -2.58
C LYS A 6 -27.73 10.48 -1.52
N LEU A 7 -27.43 9.34 -0.91
CA LEU A 7 -28.25 8.79 0.17
C LEU A 7 -28.32 9.75 1.36
N SER A 8 -29.47 9.78 2.03
CA SER A 8 -29.58 10.42 3.33
C SER A 8 -28.71 9.69 4.36
N ASN A 9 -28.35 10.36 5.45
CA ASN A 9 -27.56 9.73 6.52
C ASN A 9 -28.26 8.48 7.11
N LYS A 10 -29.60 8.45 7.13
CA LYS A 10 -30.36 7.30 7.64
C LYS A 10 -30.24 6.10 6.70
N GLU A 11 -30.44 6.30 5.41
CA GLU A 11 -30.33 5.26 4.39
C GLU A 11 -28.90 4.72 4.29
N LEU A 12 -27.90 5.62 4.31
CA LEU A 12 -26.49 5.24 4.27
C LEU A 12 -26.11 4.36 5.47
N LYS A 13 -26.56 4.73 6.69
CA LYS A 13 -26.33 3.92 7.89
C LYS A 13 -26.93 2.52 7.77
N GLN A 14 -28.17 2.41 7.30
CA GLN A 14 -28.85 1.12 7.12
C GLN A 14 -28.13 0.25 6.07
N LEU A 15 -27.72 0.85 4.95
CA LEU A 15 -26.96 0.15 3.91
C LEU A 15 -25.63 -0.39 4.45
N ILE A 16 -24.90 0.44 5.19
CA ILE A 16 -23.63 0.07 5.84
C ILE A 16 -23.83 -1.07 6.83
N GLN A 17 -24.86 -1.00 7.69
CA GLN A 17 -25.18 -2.05 8.66
C GLN A 17 -25.51 -3.38 7.97
N ASN A 18 -26.32 -3.35 6.91
CA ASN A 18 -26.68 -4.55 6.17
C ASN A 18 -25.46 -5.18 5.46
N ALA A 19 -24.59 -4.37 4.86
CA ALA A 19 -23.35 -4.85 4.24
C ALA A 19 -22.39 -5.45 5.29
N ALA A 20 -22.21 -4.76 6.42
CA ALA A 20 -21.38 -5.22 7.53
C ALA A 20 -21.82 -6.58 8.08
N LEU A 21 -23.13 -6.78 8.25
CA LEU A 21 -23.70 -8.05 8.70
C LEU A 21 -23.43 -9.19 7.72
N ARG A 22 -23.58 -8.96 6.41
CA ARG A 22 -23.35 -9.98 5.38
C ARG A 22 -21.89 -10.35 5.19
N LEU A 23 -20.99 -9.37 5.36
CA LEU A 23 -19.54 -9.57 5.22
C LEU A 23 -18.87 -9.99 6.53
N HIS A 24 -19.59 -9.98 7.65
CA HIS A 24 -19.06 -10.22 8.99
C HIS A 24 -17.86 -9.31 9.35
N ILE A 25 -17.93 -8.03 8.96
CA ILE A 25 -16.91 -7.02 9.27
C ILE A 25 -17.52 -5.76 9.89
N SER A 26 -16.69 -4.94 10.52
CA SER A 26 -17.12 -3.71 11.19
C SER A 26 -17.78 -2.72 10.24
N THR A 27 -18.86 -2.08 10.68
CA THR A 27 -19.52 -0.98 9.95
C THR A 27 -18.56 0.17 9.65
N ALA A 28 -17.59 0.43 10.53
CA ALA A 28 -16.56 1.45 10.31
C ALA A 28 -15.64 1.09 9.13
N TYR A 29 -15.37 -0.20 8.90
CA TYR A 29 -14.56 -0.67 7.76
C TYR A 29 -15.33 -0.49 6.45
N ILE A 30 -16.62 -0.83 6.44
CA ILE A 30 -17.51 -0.58 5.29
C ILE A 30 -17.58 0.91 4.98
N GLU A 31 -17.83 1.77 5.98
CA GLU A 31 -17.91 3.20 5.77
C GLU A 31 -16.60 3.77 5.22
N LYS A 32 -15.46 3.36 5.79
CA LYS A 32 -14.15 3.82 5.35
C LYS A 32 -13.81 3.33 3.94
N ASP A 33 -14.21 2.11 3.57
CA ASP A 33 -14.04 1.57 2.23
C ASP A 33 -14.75 2.40 1.16
N ILE A 34 -15.97 2.91 1.46
CA ILE A 34 -16.68 3.84 0.55
C ILE A 34 -15.81 5.05 0.25
N TRP A 35 -15.21 5.65 1.29
CA TRP A 35 -14.42 6.86 1.16
C TRP A 35 -13.05 6.62 0.52
N ILE A 36 -12.44 5.44 0.73
CA ILE A 36 -11.24 4.98 0.01
C ILE A 36 -11.56 4.87 -1.48
N CYS A 37 -12.65 4.20 -1.84
CA CYS A 37 -13.06 4.05 -3.23
C CYS A 37 -13.45 5.40 -3.86
N PHE A 38 -14.05 6.31 -3.09
CA PHE A 38 -14.37 7.66 -3.54
C PHE A 38 -13.11 8.45 -3.92
N ILE A 39 -12.12 8.49 -3.04
CA ILE A 39 -10.90 9.27 -3.30
C ILE A 39 -10.08 8.62 -4.43
N LEU A 40 -10.01 7.29 -4.51
CA LEU A 40 -9.38 6.59 -5.63
C LEU A 40 -10.08 6.90 -6.95
N LYS A 41 -11.42 6.88 -6.99
CA LYS A 41 -12.18 7.25 -8.19
C LYS A 41 -11.82 8.66 -8.65
N TYR A 42 -11.84 9.62 -7.73
CA TYR A 42 -11.50 11.01 -8.04
C TYR A 42 -10.05 11.13 -8.55
N LEU A 43 -9.08 10.51 -7.86
CA LEU A 43 -7.65 10.59 -8.20
C LEU A 43 -7.36 10.04 -9.61
N PHE A 44 -8.01 8.96 -10.01
CA PHE A 44 -7.71 8.30 -11.29
C PHE A 44 -8.64 8.70 -12.44
N ASN A 45 -9.77 9.37 -12.18
CA ASN A 45 -10.71 9.77 -13.24
C ASN A 45 -10.75 11.29 -13.47
N ASP A 46 -10.72 12.07 -12.40
CA ASP A 46 -11.07 13.50 -12.42
C ASP A 46 -9.90 14.42 -12.09
N PHE A 47 -8.93 13.95 -11.29
CA PHE A 47 -7.81 14.75 -10.83
C PHE A 47 -6.88 15.20 -11.98
N LYS A 48 -6.38 16.44 -11.89
CA LYS A 48 -5.49 17.06 -12.88
C LYS A 48 -4.30 16.16 -13.26
N TYR A 49 -3.75 15.42 -12.31
CA TYR A 49 -2.56 14.58 -12.48
C TYR A 49 -2.87 13.07 -12.53
N LYS A 50 -4.09 12.68 -12.90
CA LYS A 50 -4.52 11.26 -12.95
C LYS A 50 -3.62 10.34 -13.78
N ASP A 51 -3.01 10.85 -14.85
CA ASP A 51 -2.11 10.08 -15.73
C ASP A 51 -0.65 10.09 -15.24
N ARG A 52 -0.38 10.69 -14.08
CA ARG A 52 0.95 10.84 -13.46
C ARG A 52 1.04 10.17 -12.10
N ILE A 53 0.07 9.31 -11.78
CA ILE A 53 0.00 8.59 -10.52
C ILE A 53 -0.22 7.09 -10.75
N VAL A 54 0.30 6.26 -9.84
CA VAL A 54 0.04 4.82 -9.81
C VAL A 54 -0.31 4.38 -8.39
N PHE A 55 -1.35 3.55 -8.25
CA PHE A 55 -1.80 3.00 -6.98
C PHE A 55 -0.95 1.79 -6.60
N LYS A 56 -0.47 1.74 -5.35
CA LYS A 56 0.40 0.65 -4.88
C LYS A 56 0.12 0.26 -3.42
N GLY A 57 0.95 -0.63 -2.89
CA GLY A 57 0.98 -0.95 -1.47
C GLY A 57 -0.15 -1.88 -1.03
N GLY A 58 -0.43 -1.89 0.28
CA GLY A 58 -1.35 -2.86 0.89
C GLY A 58 -2.78 -2.75 0.36
N THR A 59 -3.26 -1.53 0.17
CA THR A 59 -4.64 -1.30 -0.29
C THR A 59 -4.79 -1.61 -1.78
N CYS A 60 -3.72 -1.48 -2.58
CA CYS A 60 -3.69 -1.97 -3.95
C CYS A 60 -3.85 -3.50 -3.97
N LEU A 61 -3.07 -4.22 -3.14
CA LEU A 61 -3.16 -5.68 -3.04
C LEU A 61 -4.55 -6.18 -2.63
N SER A 62 -5.21 -5.51 -1.68
CA SER A 62 -6.55 -5.91 -1.24
C SER A 62 -7.65 -5.53 -2.24
N LYS A 63 -7.62 -4.30 -2.79
CA LYS A 63 -8.71 -3.78 -3.64
C LYS A 63 -8.66 -4.27 -5.07
N VAL A 64 -7.46 -4.36 -5.66
CA VAL A 64 -7.28 -4.71 -7.07
C VAL A 64 -7.16 -6.22 -7.24
N TYR A 65 -6.29 -6.84 -6.44
CA TYR A 65 -5.91 -8.24 -6.64
C TYR A 65 -6.54 -9.21 -5.64
N LYS A 66 -7.15 -8.71 -4.55
CA LYS A 66 -7.75 -9.52 -3.48
C LYS A 66 -6.76 -10.54 -2.89
N LEU A 67 -5.47 -10.16 -2.81
CA LEU A 67 -4.37 -11.05 -2.40
C LEU A 67 -4.10 -11.06 -0.90
N ILE A 68 -4.70 -10.13 -0.15
CA ILE A 68 -4.56 -10.07 1.31
C ILE A 68 -5.94 -10.00 1.95
N ASN A 69 -6.14 -10.75 3.03
CA ASN A 69 -7.44 -10.83 3.73
C ASN A 69 -7.41 -10.01 5.02
N ARG A 70 -7.09 -8.72 4.89
CA ARG A 70 -7.16 -7.77 6.00
C ARG A 70 -7.60 -6.40 5.52
N PHE A 71 -8.16 -5.62 6.43
CA PHE A 71 -8.45 -4.22 6.14
C PHE A 71 -7.14 -3.44 5.97
N SER A 72 -7.02 -2.73 4.84
CA SER A 72 -5.90 -1.83 4.56
C SER A 72 -6.47 -0.43 4.37
N GLU A 73 -6.07 0.49 5.25
CA GLU A 73 -6.72 1.79 5.41
C GLU A 73 -5.96 2.97 4.80
N ASP A 74 -4.67 2.77 4.47
CA ASP A 74 -3.77 3.75 3.88
C ASP A 74 -3.83 3.65 2.34
N ILE A 75 -3.75 4.76 1.62
CA ILE A 75 -3.66 4.78 0.15
C ILE A 75 -2.26 5.24 -0.23
N ASP A 76 -1.47 4.33 -0.80
CA ASP A 76 -0.13 4.61 -1.27
C ASP A 76 -0.18 4.97 -2.77
N ILE A 77 0.28 6.16 -3.11
CA ILE A 77 0.35 6.67 -4.49
C ILE A 77 1.81 6.93 -4.86
N ALA A 78 2.23 6.29 -5.95
CA ALA A 78 3.42 6.68 -6.68
C ALA A 78 3.12 7.91 -7.53
N LEU A 79 3.93 8.95 -7.43
CA LEU A 79 3.83 10.19 -8.21
C LEU A 79 5.02 10.29 -9.17
N ASP A 80 4.75 10.64 -10.42
CA ASP A 80 5.78 10.86 -11.44
C ASP A 80 6.65 12.08 -11.06
N TRP A 81 7.94 11.84 -10.76
CA TRP A 81 8.89 12.89 -10.36
C TRP A 81 9.12 13.96 -11.43
N THR A 82 8.78 13.70 -12.69
CA THR A 82 8.90 14.71 -13.75
C THR A 82 7.99 15.92 -13.50
N LEU A 83 6.95 15.78 -12.67
CA LEU A 83 6.13 16.89 -12.20
C LEU A 83 6.90 17.88 -11.32
N MET A 84 8.00 17.45 -10.70
CA MET A 84 8.90 18.33 -9.93
C MET A 84 9.95 19.00 -10.84
N GLY A 85 9.90 18.77 -12.16
CA GLY A 85 10.85 19.33 -13.12
C GLY A 85 12.08 18.46 -13.40
N TYR A 86 12.17 17.26 -12.81
CA TYR A 86 13.27 16.33 -13.06
C TYR A 86 13.14 15.62 -14.41
N GLY A 87 14.28 15.28 -15.03
CA GLY A 87 14.30 14.43 -16.22
C GLY A 87 13.79 13.01 -15.92
N LYS A 88 13.26 12.33 -16.94
CA LYS A 88 12.74 10.96 -16.79
C LYS A 88 13.79 10.00 -16.20
N ASP A 89 15.02 10.06 -16.71
CA ASP A 89 16.12 9.18 -16.29
C ASP A 89 17.07 9.85 -15.28
N GLU A 90 16.88 11.14 -14.97
CA GLU A 90 17.76 11.93 -14.11
C GLU A 90 17.97 11.29 -12.72
N PRO A 91 16.94 10.73 -12.03
CA PRO A 91 17.17 10.06 -10.75
C PRO A 91 18.15 8.87 -10.83
N TYR A 92 18.34 8.28 -12.01
CA TYR A 92 19.26 7.17 -12.24
C TYR A 92 20.67 7.59 -12.65
N ASP A 93 20.93 8.87 -12.90
CA ASP A 93 22.28 9.34 -13.27
C ASP A 93 23.33 8.86 -12.27
N HIS A 94 24.54 8.62 -12.77
CA HIS A 94 25.64 8.18 -11.94
C HIS A 94 25.99 9.24 -10.90
N ARG A 95 25.84 8.90 -9.61
CA ARG A 95 26.12 9.75 -8.44
C ARG A 95 26.85 8.90 -7.40
N SER A 96 27.78 9.51 -6.65
CA SER A 96 28.28 8.89 -5.42
C SER A 96 27.13 8.69 -4.41
N LYS A 97 27.29 7.78 -3.43
CA LYS A 97 26.25 7.52 -2.41
C LYS A 97 25.75 8.80 -1.74
N ARG A 98 26.67 9.66 -1.28
CA ARG A 98 26.33 10.96 -0.67
C ARG A 98 25.58 11.90 -1.62
N GLN A 99 25.99 11.96 -2.89
CA GLN A 99 25.29 12.79 -3.88
C GLN A 99 23.90 12.26 -4.19
N GLN A 100 23.72 10.93 -4.17
CA GLN A 100 22.42 10.30 -4.36
C GLN A 100 21.49 10.56 -3.16
N GLU A 101 22.00 10.46 -1.93
CA GLU A 101 21.25 10.83 -0.72
C GLU A 101 20.79 12.30 -0.78
N MET A 102 21.70 13.23 -1.11
CA MET A 102 21.35 14.64 -1.29
C MET A 102 20.31 14.87 -2.40
N PHE A 103 20.38 14.09 -3.48
CA PHE A 103 19.38 14.15 -4.55
C PHE A 103 18.02 13.66 -4.05
N ASN A 104 17.98 12.54 -3.32
CA ASN A 104 16.75 11.97 -2.76
C ASN A 104 16.11 12.94 -1.76
N ASP A 105 16.91 13.58 -0.89
CA ASP A 105 16.42 14.59 0.06
C ASP A 105 15.80 15.79 -0.65
N ARG A 106 16.44 16.28 -1.71
CA ARG A 106 15.90 17.38 -2.52
C ARG A 106 14.60 16.97 -3.20
N LEU A 107 14.57 15.82 -3.87
CA LEU A 107 13.37 15.30 -4.52
C LEU A 107 12.21 15.11 -3.52
N ASN A 108 12.49 14.62 -2.31
CA ASN A 108 11.48 14.52 -1.26
C ASN A 108 10.96 15.90 -0.82
N ASN A 109 11.84 16.88 -0.60
CA ASN A 109 11.45 18.24 -0.23
C ASN A 109 10.60 18.93 -1.33
N ASP A 110 10.97 18.74 -2.59
CA ASP A 110 10.20 19.26 -3.74
C ASP A 110 8.84 18.59 -3.81
N THR A 111 8.78 17.27 -3.60
CA THR A 111 7.54 16.50 -3.54
C THR A 111 6.61 17.02 -2.44
N GLN A 112 7.11 17.24 -1.22
CA GLN A 112 6.31 17.80 -0.12
C GLN A 112 5.81 19.22 -0.44
N THR A 113 6.65 20.02 -1.09
CA THR A 113 6.29 21.38 -1.54
C THR A 113 5.17 21.33 -2.58
N PHE A 114 5.30 20.49 -3.61
CA PHE A 114 4.25 20.26 -4.60
C PHE A 114 2.94 19.75 -3.98
N ILE A 115 3.03 18.80 -3.05
CA ILE A 115 1.86 18.27 -2.35
C ILE A 115 1.13 19.41 -1.61
N ARG A 116 1.87 20.26 -0.90
CA ARG A 116 1.34 21.37 -0.09
C ARG A 116 0.78 22.51 -0.94
N GLU A 117 1.51 22.92 -1.98
CA GLU A 117 1.28 24.17 -2.70
C GLU A 117 0.44 24.00 -3.97
N GLU A 118 0.41 22.79 -4.53
CA GLU A 118 -0.35 22.50 -5.75
C GLU A 118 -1.38 21.39 -5.58
N MET A 119 -0.96 20.18 -5.20
CA MET A 119 -1.85 19.01 -5.16
C MET A 119 -2.98 19.18 -4.16
N LEU A 120 -2.69 19.51 -2.90
CA LEU A 120 -3.71 19.68 -1.85
C LEU A 120 -4.71 20.80 -2.19
N PRO A 121 -4.31 22.00 -2.63
CA PRO A 121 -5.25 23.03 -3.09
C PRO A 121 -6.20 22.57 -4.20
N ILE A 122 -5.70 21.84 -5.21
CA ILE A 122 -6.53 21.29 -6.28
C ILE A 122 -7.55 20.30 -5.71
N ILE A 123 -7.08 19.33 -4.92
CA ILE A 123 -7.95 18.32 -4.28
C ILE A 123 -9.01 19.00 -3.41
N LYS A 124 -8.66 20.03 -2.63
CA LYS A 124 -9.61 20.79 -1.82
C LYS A 124 -10.69 21.45 -2.66
N ASN A 125 -10.30 22.12 -3.75
CA ASN A 125 -11.23 22.79 -4.65
C ASN A 125 -12.22 21.79 -5.27
N ASP A 126 -11.73 20.66 -5.74
CA ASP A 126 -12.57 19.68 -6.44
C ASP A 126 -13.51 18.96 -5.46
N LEU A 127 -12.99 18.51 -4.32
CA LEU A 127 -13.81 17.89 -3.27
C LEU A 127 -14.85 18.86 -2.69
N SER A 128 -14.59 20.17 -2.65
CA SER A 128 -15.58 21.16 -2.17
C SER A 128 -16.84 21.19 -3.03
N LYS A 129 -16.70 20.92 -4.33
CA LYS A 129 -17.81 20.83 -5.28
C LYS A 129 -18.49 19.47 -5.15
N MET A 130 -17.71 18.39 -5.12
CA MET A 130 -18.22 17.01 -5.08
C MET A 130 -18.92 16.66 -3.75
N LEU A 131 -18.45 17.22 -2.63
CA LEU A 131 -18.92 16.94 -1.28
C LEU A 131 -19.70 18.12 -0.67
N LYS A 132 -20.30 18.97 -1.51
CA LYS A 132 -21.08 20.13 -1.07
C LYS A 132 -22.11 19.72 0.00
N GLY A 133 -22.08 20.42 1.13
CA GLY A 133 -22.98 20.16 2.27
C GLY A 133 -22.57 19.03 3.21
N LYS A 134 -21.44 18.34 2.95
CA LYS A 134 -20.88 17.32 3.86
C LYS A 134 -19.75 17.91 4.71
N LYS A 135 -19.60 17.44 5.96
CA LYS A 135 -18.53 17.85 6.87
C LYS A 135 -17.31 16.95 6.67
N TYR A 136 -16.18 17.53 6.27
CA TYR A 136 -14.91 16.82 6.10
C TYR A 136 -13.73 17.77 6.30
N LYS A 137 -12.51 17.24 6.45
CA LYS A 137 -11.27 18.03 6.43
C LYS A 137 -10.22 17.37 5.55
N LEU A 138 -9.44 18.18 4.83
CA LEU A 138 -8.18 17.75 4.20
C LEU A 138 -7.03 18.65 4.63
N TYR A 139 -5.93 18.04 5.04
CA TYR A 139 -4.73 18.73 5.48
C TYR A 139 -3.51 17.82 5.35
N ILE A 140 -2.32 18.41 5.30
CA ILE A 140 -1.06 17.66 5.34
C ILE A 140 -0.87 17.07 6.74
N ASP A 141 -0.43 15.83 6.83
CA ASP A 141 -0.09 15.19 8.10
C ASP A 141 1.00 16.03 8.81
N PRO A 142 0.78 16.48 10.06
CA PRO A 142 1.77 17.28 10.78
C PRO A 142 3.11 16.57 11.02
N LYS A 143 3.14 15.24 10.90
CA LYS A 143 4.34 14.42 11.09
C LYS A 143 4.96 13.94 9.78
N ASP A 144 4.28 14.13 8.66
CA ASP A 144 4.70 13.61 7.36
C ASP A 144 4.20 14.48 6.21
N GLY A 145 5.11 15.26 5.61
CA GLY A 145 4.80 16.13 4.47
C GLY A 145 4.34 15.39 3.21
N HIS A 146 4.55 14.08 3.12
CA HIS A 146 4.12 13.24 2.01
C HIS A 146 2.68 12.74 2.14
N THR A 147 2.07 12.89 3.32
CA THR A 147 0.73 12.37 3.59
C THR A 147 -0.30 13.48 3.59
N ILE A 148 -1.35 13.34 2.78
CA ILE A 148 -2.60 14.10 2.93
C ILE A 148 -3.55 13.27 3.81
N ARG A 149 -4.04 13.84 4.91
CA ARG A 149 -5.12 13.26 5.71
C ARG A 149 -6.47 13.74 5.21
N PHE A 150 -7.35 12.79 4.92
CA PHE A 150 -8.75 13.04 4.60
C PHE A 150 -9.64 12.55 5.75
N GLU A 151 -10.07 13.49 6.60
CA GLU A 151 -11.13 13.26 7.58
C GLU A 151 -12.48 13.28 6.86
N TYR A 152 -12.92 12.10 6.43
CA TYR A 152 -14.16 11.90 5.69
C TYR A 152 -15.42 12.07 6.57
N PRO A 153 -16.60 12.34 5.97
CA PRO A 153 -17.87 12.34 6.69
C PRO A 153 -18.15 10.95 7.29
N LYS A 154 -18.19 10.87 8.62
CA LYS A 154 -18.26 9.60 9.35
C LYS A 154 -19.51 9.49 10.22
N ASN A 155 -20.08 8.29 10.24
CA ASN A 155 -21.22 7.89 11.06
C ASN A 155 -20.83 6.82 12.08
N PHE A 156 -19.78 6.07 11.79
CA PHE A 156 -19.27 4.98 12.61
C PHE A 156 -17.82 5.24 12.98
N THR A 157 -17.43 4.77 14.15
CA THR A 157 -16.04 4.83 14.64
C THR A 157 -15.63 3.45 15.12
N HIS A 158 -14.33 3.19 15.12
CA HIS A 158 -13.78 1.94 15.64
C HIS A 158 -12.36 2.22 16.11
N ASN A 159 -12.04 1.84 17.34
CA ASN A 159 -10.74 2.18 17.98
C ASN A 159 -9.53 1.57 17.26
N SER A 160 -9.81 0.56 16.45
CA SER A 160 -8.79 -0.25 15.80
C SER A 160 -8.28 0.35 14.49
N ILE A 161 -8.98 1.33 13.91
CA ILE A 161 -8.59 2.03 12.68
C ILE A 161 -8.54 3.53 12.90
N THR A 162 -7.74 4.22 12.10
CA THR A 162 -7.70 5.68 12.10
C THR A 162 -9.02 6.26 11.59
N GLN A 163 -9.39 7.43 12.12
CA GLN A 163 -10.65 8.11 11.78
C GLN A 163 -10.49 9.08 10.59
N TYR A 164 -9.48 8.86 9.76
CA TYR A 164 -9.15 9.58 8.53
C TYR A 164 -8.53 8.60 7.54
N ILE A 165 -8.55 8.90 6.25
CA ILE A 165 -7.77 8.18 5.24
C ILE A 165 -6.42 8.88 5.12
N ARG A 166 -5.34 8.10 5.12
CA ARG A 166 -4.00 8.60 4.79
C ARG A 166 -3.78 8.39 3.30
N LEU A 167 -3.51 9.46 2.57
CA LEU A 167 -3.07 9.43 1.18
C LEU A 167 -1.57 9.74 1.19
N GLU A 168 -0.75 8.68 1.19
CA GLU A 168 0.70 8.74 1.23
C GLU A 168 1.23 8.81 -0.21
N ILE A 169 1.96 9.89 -0.52
CA ILE A 169 2.36 10.23 -1.90
C ILE A 169 3.88 10.33 -1.97
N GLY A 170 4.50 9.44 -2.75
CA GLY A 170 5.95 9.38 -2.91
C GLY A 170 6.37 9.47 -4.36
N CYS A 171 7.44 10.23 -4.64
CA CYS A 171 8.06 10.28 -5.96
C CYS A 171 9.17 9.25 -6.12
N ILE A 172 9.89 8.87 -5.06
CA ILE A 172 10.95 7.87 -5.13
C ILE A 172 10.31 6.48 -5.21
N VAL A 173 9.86 6.09 -6.39
CA VAL A 173 9.21 4.81 -6.62
C VAL A 173 9.26 4.48 -8.11
N GLU A 174 9.39 3.21 -8.44
CA GLU A 174 9.33 2.73 -9.82
C GLU A 174 8.13 1.78 -9.96
N PRO A 175 6.94 2.30 -10.27
CA PRO A 175 5.70 1.52 -10.26
C PRO A 175 5.49 0.74 -11.57
N ILE A 176 6.53 0.05 -12.03
CA ILE A 176 6.58 -0.66 -13.31
C ILE A 176 6.82 -2.15 -13.04
N PRO A 177 6.03 -3.07 -13.63
CA PRO A 177 4.87 -2.80 -14.49
C PRO A 177 3.64 -2.29 -13.71
N SER A 178 2.74 -1.62 -14.42
CA SER A 178 1.43 -1.22 -13.93
C SER A 178 0.37 -1.29 -15.03
N SER A 179 -0.88 -1.53 -14.64
CA SER A 179 -2.01 -1.73 -15.56
C SER A 179 -3.30 -1.11 -15.04
N LYS A 180 -4.28 -0.94 -15.93
CA LYS A 180 -5.62 -0.44 -15.57
C LYS A 180 -6.46 -1.55 -14.98
N HIS A 181 -7.12 -1.28 -13.86
CA HIS A 181 -8.03 -2.20 -13.19
C HIS A 181 -9.33 -1.49 -12.80
N GLN A 182 -10.38 -2.28 -12.65
CA GLN A 182 -11.63 -1.85 -12.03
C GLN A 182 -11.68 -2.34 -10.57
N ILE A 183 -12.15 -1.50 -9.67
CA ILE A 183 -12.32 -1.85 -8.25
C ILE A 183 -13.75 -1.58 -7.80
N ASP A 184 -14.18 -2.32 -6.78
CA ASP A 184 -15.53 -2.20 -6.21
C ASP A 184 -15.48 -1.82 -4.74
N THR A 185 -16.46 -1.04 -4.29
CA THR A 185 -16.73 -0.91 -2.83
C THR A 185 -17.21 -2.23 -2.25
N TYR A 186 -17.03 -2.46 -0.95
CA TYR A 186 -17.64 -3.58 -0.23
C TYR A 186 -19.17 -3.59 -0.37
N ILE A 187 -19.81 -2.41 -0.40
CA ILE A 187 -21.25 -2.32 -0.68
C ILE A 187 -21.58 -2.87 -2.07
N ALA A 188 -20.81 -2.52 -3.10
CA ALA A 188 -21.04 -3.02 -4.46
C ALA A 188 -20.78 -4.53 -4.58
N GLN A 189 -19.87 -5.09 -3.78
CA GLN A 189 -19.67 -6.54 -3.73
C GLN A 189 -20.88 -7.29 -3.15
N VAL A 190 -21.60 -6.67 -2.21
CA VAL A 190 -22.79 -7.25 -1.57
C VAL A 190 -24.08 -6.97 -2.34
N PHE A 191 -24.15 -5.81 -3.00
CA PHE A 191 -25.32 -5.30 -3.70
C PHE A 191 -24.95 -4.79 -5.11
N PRO A 192 -24.45 -5.67 -6.01
CA PRO A 192 -23.88 -5.26 -7.30
C PRO A 192 -24.90 -4.60 -8.23
N GLU A 193 -26.13 -5.12 -8.30
CA GLU A 193 -27.18 -4.60 -9.18
C GLU A 193 -27.55 -3.14 -8.90
N GLU A 194 -27.41 -2.73 -7.64
CA GLU A 194 -27.85 -1.41 -7.19
C GLU A 194 -26.73 -0.39 -7.06
N PHE A 195 -25.52 -0.83 -6.71
CA PHE A 195 -24.43 0.04 -6.28
C PHE A 195 -23.12 -0.18 -7.03
N SER A 196 -23.12 -0.97 -8.10
CA SER A 196 -21.98 -1.03 -9.04
C SER A 196 -21.59 0.37 -9.52
N ASP A 197 -20.29 0.59 -9.65
CA ASP A 197 -19.73 1.85 -10.14
C ASP A 197 -18.48 1.60 -10.96
N ASP A 198 -18.25 2.44 -11.95
CA ASP A 198 -17.06 2.40 -12.79
C ASP A 198 -15.91 3.15 -12.09
N ILE A 199 -15.21 2.45 -11.19
CA ILE A 199 -14.02 2.96 -10.51
C ILE A 199 -12.80 2.32 -11.15
N LYS A 200 -12.06 3.09 -11.94
CA LYS A 200 -10.86 2.67 -12.62
C LYS A 200 -9.64 3.23 -11.92
N VAL A 201 -8.60 2.41 -11.80
CA VAL A 201 -7.31 2.81 -11.22
C VAL A 201 -6.18 2.26 -12.10
N VAL A 202 -5.04 2.96 -12.14
CA VAL A 202 -3.78 2.39 -12.63
C VAL A 202 -3.06 1.84 -11.41
N ALA A 203 -2.85 0.54 -11.37
CA ALA A 203 -2.29 -0.16 -10.22
C ALA A 203 -0.95 -0.82 -10.57
N MET A 204 -0.01 -0.76 -9.63
CA MET A 204 1.26 -1.48 -9.74
C MET A 204 1.00 -2.99 -9.74
N ASP A 205 1.75 -3.71 -10.56
CA ASP A 205 1.62 -5.16 -10.71
C ASP A 205 1.79 -5.90 -9.37
N SER A 206 1.03 -6.99 -9.21
CA SER A 206 1.01 -7.75 -7.95
C SER A 206 2.33 -8.45 -7.66
N LEU A 207 3.04 -8.94 -8.68
CA LEU A 207 4.36 -9.56 -8.54
C LEU A 207 5.43 -8.52 -8.21
N ARG A 208 5.34 -7.32 -8.78
CA ARG A 208 6.18 -6.17 -8.36
C ARG A 208 5.97 -5.83 -6.90
N ASN A 209 4.71 -5.69 -6.44
CA ASN A 209 4.38 -5.48 -5.02
C ASN A 209 4.90 -6.63 -4.15
N PHE A 210 4.86 -7.87 -4.65
CA PHE A 210 5.36 -9.04 -3.94
C PHE A 210 6.85 -8.94 -3.69
N TYR A 211 7.65 -8.66 -4.74
CA TYR A 211 9.08 -8.47 -4.59
C TYR A 211 9.44 -7.28 -3.68
N GLU A 212 8.70 -6.16 -3.74
CA GLU A 212 8.90 -5.07 -2.77
C GLU A 212 8.74 -5.56 -1.32
N LYS A 213 7.72 -6.37 -1.03
CA LYS A 213 7.56 -6.96 0.32
C LYS A 213 8.63 -7.97 0.67
N LEU A 214 9.07 -8.82 -0.27
CA LEU A 214 10.17 -9.76 -0.03
C LEU A 214 11.46 -9.01 0.30
N THR A 215 11.77 -7.91 -0.39
CA THR A 215 12.95 -7.09 -0.06
C THR A 215 12.85 -6.42 1.32
N ILE A 216 11.66 -5.98 1.73
CA ILE A 216 11.42 -5.48 3.09
C ILE A 216 11.70 -6.58 4.12
N LEU A 217 11.12 -7.77 3.93
CA LEU A 217 11.30 -8.92 4.83
C LEU A 217 12.76 -9.33 4.92
N HIS A 218 13.47 -9.37 3.80
CA HIS A 218 14.90 -9.65 3.75
C HIS A 218 15.73 -8.63 4.52
N LYS A 219 15.43 -7.34 4.35
CA LYS A 219 16.09 -6.27 5.09
C LYS A 219 15.85 -6.40 6.59
N GLU A 220 14.63 -6.72 7.01
CA GLU A 220 14.33 -6.96 8.42
C GLU A 220 15.02 -8.22 8.96
N ALA A 221 15.13 -9.26 8.14
CA ALA A 221 15.83 -10.49 8.50
C ALA A 221 17.34 -10.33 8.72
N ASN A 222 17.93 -9.29 8.14
CA ASN A 222 19.34 -8.94 8.33
C ASN A 222 19.54 -7.75 9.27
N ARG A 223 18.50 -7.22 9.91
CA ARG A 223 18.60 -6.05 10.79
C ARG A 223 19.53 -6.32 11.98
N ILE A 224 20.42 -5.36 12.25
CA ILE A 224 21.45 -5.44 13.31
C ILE A 224 21.31 -4.35 14.40
N ASN A 225 20.41 -3.38 14.24
CA ASN A 225 20.32 -2.23 15.15
C ASN A 225 19.31 -2.39 16.30
N GLY A 226 18.61 -3.54 16.37
CA GLY A 226 17.61 -3.84 17.41
C GLY A 226 16.35 -2.95 17.39
N ASN A 227 16.21 -2.04 16.43
CA ASN A 227 15.04 -1.17 16.31
C ASN A 227 14.02 -1.78 15.35
N TRP A 228 12.98 -2.40 15.89
CA TRP A 228 11.97 -3.14 15.15
C TRP A 228 10.74 -2.27 14.84
N PRO A 229 10.42 -1.99 13.55
CA PRO A 229 9.30 -1.12 13.21
C PRO A 229 7.94 -1.71 13.60
N SER A 230 7.17 -0.98 14.41
CA SER A 230 5.86 -1.40 14.95
C SER A 230 4.72 -1.51 13.93
N ARG A 231 4.98 -1.43 12.63
CA ARG A 231 3.97 -1.61 11.58
C ARG A 231 4.36 -2.66 10.55
N TYR A 232 5.46 -3.37 10.76
CA TYR A 232 6.03 -4.27 9.75
C TYR A 232 5.55 -5.71 9.89
N SER A 233 4.96 -6.11 11.02
CA SER A 233 4.33 -7.43 11.18
C SER A 233 3.30 -7.74 10.07
N ARG A 234 2.53 -6.73 9.64
CA ARG A 234 1.57 -6.85 8.53
C ARG A 234 2.20 -7.26 7.21
N HIS A 235 3.49 -6.96 7.00
CA HIS A 235 4.20 -7.39 5.79
C HIS A 235 4.43 -8.90 5.77
N TYR A 236 4.68 -9.52 6.92
CA TYR A 236 4.78 -10.98 7.06
C TYR A 236 3.44 -11.64 6.72
N TYR A 237 2.34 -11.13 7.28
CA TYR A 237 1.00 -11.60 6.93
C TYR A 237 0.70 -11.43 5.43
N ASP A 238 1.01 -10.27 4.86
CA ASP A 238 0.77 -10.00 3.45
C ASP A 238 1.53 -10.99 2.56
N VAL A 239 2.83 -11.22 2.82
CA VAL A 239 3.66 -12.18 2.07
C VAL A 239 3.13 -13.60 2.24
N TYR A 240 2.75 -14.00 3.45
CA TYR A 240 2.12 -15.29 3.72
C TYR A 240 0.87 -15.51 2.87
N LYS A 241 -0.01 -14.51 2.75
CA LYS A 241 -1.19 -14.65 1.88
C LYS A 241 -0.82 -14.68 0.41
N MET A 242 0.19 -13.93 0.00
CA MET A 242 0.62 -13.88 -1.41
C MET A 242 1.28 -15.19 -1.87
N ILE A 243 2.05 -15.89 -1.01
CA ILE A 243 2.64 -17.20 -1.36
C ILE A 243 1.61 -18.34 -1.47
N GLN A 244 0.36 -18.11 -1.06
CA GLN A 244 -0.75 -19.05 -1.26
C GLN A 244 -1.41 -18.90 -2.63
N THR A 245 -0.85 -18.06 -3.50
CA THR A 245 -1.37 -17.77 -4.84
C THR A 245 -0.34 -18.14 -5.91
N ASP A 246 -0.70 -17.94 -7.17
CA ASP A 246 0.19 -18.13 -8.32
C ASP A 246 1.46 -17.25 -8.28
N LEU A 247 1.50 -16.23 -7.41
CA LEU A 247 2.69 -15.42 -7.16
C LEU A 247 3.89 -16.22 -6.63
N ARG A 248 3.67 -17.35 -5.95
CA ARG A 248 4.75 -18.23 -5.48
C ARG A 248 5.56 -18.79 -6.64
N GLU A 249 4.89 -19.31 -7.66
CA GLU A 249 5.55 -19.91 -8.83
C GLU A 249 6.10 -18.81 -9.74
N LYS A 250 5.29 -17.76 -10.00
CA LYS A 250 5.72 -16.61 -10.80
C LYS A 250 6.97 -15.94 -10.24
N SER A 251 7.17 -15.91 -8.93
CA SER A 251 8.37 -15.31 -8.35
C SER A 251 9.65 -16.09 -8.63
N PHE A 252 9.57 -17.39 -8.90
CA PHE A 252 10.72 -18.21 -9.29
C PHE A 252 11.08 -18.02 -10.77
N GLU A 253 10.09 -17.67 -11.59
CA GLU A 253 10.24 -17.54 -13.05
C GLU A 253 10.69 -16.14 -13.47
N ASN A 254 10.32 -15.09 -12.74
CA ASN A 254 10.47 -13.70 -13.17
C ASN A 254 11.62 -12.95 -12.45
N LEU A 255 12.81 -13.56 -12.42
CA LEU A 255 13.97 -13.01 -11.72
C LEU A 255 14.47 -11.66 -12.28
N ASP A 256 14.22 -11.35 -13.56
CA ASP A 256 14.53 -10.04 -14.13
C ASP A 256 13.74 -8.91 -13.47
N LEU A 257 12.47 -9.18 -13.09
CA LEU A 257 11.67 -8.22 -12.34
C LEU A 257 12.26 -8.03 -10.94
N LEU A 258 12.65 -9.11 -10.24
CA LEU A 258 13.35 -9.01 -8.96
C LEU A 258 14.64 -8.19 -9.09
N ALA A 259 15.45 -8.44 -10.12
CA ALA A 259 16.68 -7.69 -10.37
C ALA A 259 16.42 -6.19 -10.56
N SER A 260 15.32 -5.83 -11.24
CA SER A 260 14.90 -4.43 -11.35
C SER A 260 14.52 -3.80 -10.01
N VAL A 261 13.80 -4.53 -9.15
CA VAL A 261 13.45 -4.08 -7.79
C VAL A 261 14.70 -3.88 -6.94
N ILE A 262 15.66 -4.80 -7.01
CA ILE A 262 16.93 -4.71 -6.28
C ILE A 262 17.74 -3.52 -6.78
N LYS A 263 17.89 -3.35 -8.10
CA LYS A 263 18.58 -2.20 -8.71
C LYS A 263 17.99 -0.88 -8.22
N PHE A 264 16.66 -0.77 -8.18
CA PHE A 264 15.97 0.40 -7.67
C PHE A 264 16.27 0.64 -6.18
N ASN A 265 16.12 -0.37 -5.33
CA ASN A 265 16.38 -0.24 -3.89
C ASN A 265 17.85 0.12 -3.60
N ASN A 266 18.81 -0.48 -4.29
CA ASN A 266 20.23 -0.15 -4.16
C ASN A 266 20.56 1.29 -4.58
N LYS A 267 19.75 1.88 -5.47
CA LYS A 267 19.93 3.27 -5.90
C LYS A 267 19.32 4.24 -4.89
N PHE A 268 18.14 3.94 -4.35
CA PHE A 268 17.33 4.93 -3.63
C PHE A 268 17.20 4.69 -2.12
N TYR A 269 17.40 3.45 -1.65
CA TYR A 269 17.12 3.03 -0.28
C TYR A 269 18.26 2.24 0.36
N THR A 270 19.50 2.64 0.05
CA THR A 270 20.70 1.98 0.56
C THR A 270 20.69 1.84 2.07
N CYS A 271 20.91 0.63 2.55
CA CYS A 271 21.00 0.34 3.97
C CYS A 271 22.13 -0.66 4.21
N ASN A 272 22.98 -0.39 5.22
CA ASN A 272 24.20 -1.17 5.44
C ASN A 272 23.98 -2.66 5.76
N TRP A 273 22.75 -3.04 6.10
CA TRP A 273 22.39 -4.41 6.46
C TRP A 273 21.30 -5.00 5.56
N ASP A 274 20.86 -4.31 4.49
CA ASP A 274 19.75 -4.83 3.69
C ASP A 274 20.12 -6.08 2.90
N HIS A 275 21.36 -6.19 2.40
CA HIS A 275 21.91 -7.33 1.67
C HIS A 275 20.99 -7.88 0.56
N ILE A 276 20.13 -7.04 -0.04
CA ILE A 276 19.07 -7.48 -0.96
C ILE A 276 19.61 -8.12 -2.24
N ASP A 277 20.83 -7.78 -2.66
CA ASP A 277 21.53 -8.42 -3.79
C ASP A 277 21.69 -9.94 -3.57
N GLN A 278 21.85 -10.39 -2.32
CA GLN A 278 22.00 -11.79 -1.96
C GLN A 278 20.76 -12.64 -2.31
N MET A 279 19.60 -12.01 -2.51
CA MET A 279 18.41 -12.71 -2.99
C MET A 279 18.65 -13.36 -4.35
N LEU A 280 19.37 -12.71 -5.26
CA LEU A 280 19.71 -13.25 -6.59
C LEU A 280 20.80 -14.34 -6.53
N GLU A 281 21.44 -14.53 -5.38
CA GLU A 281 22.43 -15.57 -5.12
C GLU A 281 21.81 -16.81 -4.44
N GLY A 282 20.49 -16.87 -4.30
CA GLY A 282 19.79 -17.93 -3.57
C GLY A 282 20.09 -17.90 -2.06
N LYS A 283 20.26 -16.69 -1.51
CA LYS A 283 20.49 -16.44 -0.08
C LYS A 283 19.43 -15.49 0.50
N MET A 284 18.22 -15.53 -0.04
CA MET A 284 17.09 -14.80 0.55
C MET A 284 16.88 -15.24 2.00
N LYS A 285 16.68 -14.27 2.88
CA LYS A 285 16.21 -14.46 4.25
C LYS A 285 14.85 -13.79 4.41
N LEU A 286 13.93 -14.40 5.13
CA LEU A 286 12.62 -13.85 5.47
C LEU A 286 12.35 -13.93 6.97
N ILE A 287 13.09 -14.79 7.68
CA ILE A 287 12.91 -15.01 9.11
C ILE A 287 13.83 -14.05 9.90
N PRO A 288 13.28 -13.19 10.77
CA PRO A 288 14.07 -12.25 11.54
C PRO A 288 14.82 -12.92 12.69
N PRO A 289 15.83 -12.23 13.26
CA PRO A 289 16.45 -12.62 14.52
C PRO A 289 15.42 -12.77 15.65
N THR A 290 15.76 -13.50 16.71
CA THR A 290 14.85 -13.88 17.80
C THR A 290 14.17 -12.69 18.47
N ASP A 291 14.91 -11.61 18.73
CA ASP A 291 14.36 -10.36 19.30
C ASP A 291 13.38 -9.68 18.33
N GLY A 292 13.67 -9.70 17.02
CA GLY A 292 12.76 -9.24 15.98
C GLY A 292 11.49 -10.08 15.86
N ILE A 293 11.60 -11.41 15.94
CA ILE A 293 10.44 -12.30 16.00
C ILE A 293 9.52 -11.92 17.15
N GLN A 294 10.08 -11.70 18.35
CA GLN A 294 9.29 -11.30 19.51
C GLN A 294 8.57 -9.97 19.28
N ALA A 295 9.29 -8.94 18.83
CA ALA A 295 8.71 -7.62 18.58
C ALA A 295 7.60 -7.65 17.51
N PHE A 296 7.81 -8.39 16.41
CA PHE A 296 6.79 -8.51 15.37
C PHE A 296 5.60 -9.38 15.78
N ARG A 297 5.80 -10.41 16.62
CA ARG A 297 4.71 -11.23 17.18
C ARG A 297 3.81 -10.38 18.08
N GLU A 298 4.38 -9.64 19.02
CA GLU A 298 3.63 -8.73 19.90
C GLU A 298 2.84 -7.70 19.08
N ASN A 299 3.43 -7.18 18.00
CA ASN A 299 2.76 -6.26 17.12
C ASN A 299 1.65 -6.90 16.28
N TYR A 300 1.85 -8.14 15.81
CA TYR A 300 0.86 -8.87 15.02
C TYR A 300 -0.44 -9.07 15.83
N LEU A 301 -0.31 -9.49 17.09
CA LEU A 301 -1.44 -9.66 18.03
C LEU A 301 -2.28 -8.39 18.17
N LEU A 302 -1.64 -7.21 18.17
CA LEU A 302 -2.32 -5.91 18.23
C LEU A 302 -3.07 -5.54 16.94
N THR A 303 -2.92 -6.31 15.86
CA THR A 303 -3.53 -6.04 14.54
C THR A 303 -4.48 -7.14 14.07
N GLU A 304 -4.66 -8.22 14.84
CA GLU A 304 -5.51 -9.37 14.48
C GLU A 304 -6.96 -8.96 14.17
N HIS A 305 -7.49 -7.94 14.85
CA HIS A 305 -8.84 -7.41 14.61
C HIS A 305 -9.04 -6.79 13.20
N MET A 306 -7.96 -6.57 12.44
CA MET A 306 -8.03 -6.11 11.05
C MET A 306 -8.07 -7.26 10.06
N LEU A 307 -7.76 -8.48 10.49
CA LEU A 307 -7.72 -9.67 9.64
C LEU A 307 -9.14 -10.20 9.44
N PHE A 308 -9.35 -10.84 8.29
CA PHE A 308 -10.63 -11.43 7.90
C PHE A 308 -10.48 -12.94 7.70
N GLY A 309 -11.50 -13.69 8.12
CA GLY A 309 -11.51 -15.15 8.02
C GLY A 309 -10.70 -15.81 9.13
N GLU A 310 -10.11 -16.97 8.81
CA GLU A 310 -9.26 -17.71 9.74
C GLU A 310 -7.97 -16.94 10.04
N ILE A 311 -7.67 -16.79 11.34
CA ILE A 311 -6.52 -16.05 11.84
C ILE A 311 -5.43 -17.05 12.20
N MET A 312 -4.33 -17.00 11.46
CA MET A 312 -3.14 -17.81 11.73
C MET A 312 -2.29 -17.15 12.82
N THR A 313 -1.61 -17.97 13.61
CA THR A 313 -0.58 -17.48 14.53
C THR A 313 0.63 -16.94 13.76
N PHE A 314 1.38 -16.05 14.40
CA PHE A 314 2.60 -15.51 13.78
C PHE A 314 3.65 -16.61 13.52
N ASP A 315 3.70 -17.65 14.36
CA ASP A 315 4.63 -18.77 14.19
C ASP A 315 4.27 -19.65 12.97
N GLU A 316 2.98 -19.88 12.72
CA GLU A 316 2.54 -20.57 11.49
C GLU A 316 2.86 -19.77 10.23
N ILE A 317 2.71 -18.44 10.30
CA ILE A 317 3.15 -17.52 9.23
C ILE A 317 4.64 -17.68 8.98
N LEU A 318 5.47 -17.63 10.03
CA LEU A 318 6.93 -17.75 9.90
C LEU A 318 7.36 -19.12 9.35
N ASN A 319 6.70 -20.21 9.74
CA ASN A 319 6.99 -21.53 9.21
C ASN A 319 6.74 -21.60 7.70
N SER A 320 5.61 -21.08 7.24
CA SER A 320 5.29 -21.04 5.80
C SER A 320 6.25 -20.14 5.01
N LEU A 321 6.72 -19.03 5.61
CA LEU A 321 7.74 -18.18 5.00
C LEU A 321 9.11 -18.87 4.95
N ALA A 322 9.45 -19.70 5.93
CA ALA A 322 10.70 -20.47 5.93
C ALA A 322 10.70 -21.52 4.81
N GLU A 323 9.59 -22.24 4.61
CA GLU A 323 9.44 -23.18 3.49
C GLU A 323 9.61 -22.47 2.14
N TYR A 324 8.89 -21.36 1.93
CA TYR A 324 9.01 -20.56 0.72
C TYR A 324 10.45 -20.03 0.51
N GLN A 325 11.12 -19.62 1.59
CA GLN A 325 12.51 -19.16 1.54
C GLN A 325 13.45 -20.25 1.00
N GLU A 326 13.31 -21.48 1.48
CA GLU A 326 14.13 -22.60 1.02
C GLU A 326 13.87 -22.92 -0.45
N GLU A 327 12.60 -23.00 -0.87
CA GLU A 327 12.22 -23.23 -2.25
C GLU A 327 12.76 -22.16 -3.20
N PHE A 328 12.56 -20.89 -2.86
CA PHE A 328 13.06 -19.76 -3.64
C PHE A 328 14.58 -19.86 -3.81
N ASN A 329 15.30 -20.08 -2.71
CA ASN A 329 16.75 -20.18 -2.72
C ASN A 329 17.26 -21.37 -3.54
N ASN A 330 16.59 -22.53 -3.45
CA ASN A 330 16.94 -23.71 -4.24
C ASN A 330 16.62 -23.49 -5.73
N SER A 331 15.52 -22.79 -6.06
CA SER A 331 15.16 -22.47 -7.45
C SER A 331 16.23 -21.62 -8.16
N ILE A 332 16.95 -20.79 -7.42
CA ILE A 332 18.07 -19.98 -7.95
C ILE A 332 19.34 -20.80 -8.04
N LYS A 333 19.68 -21.59 -7.02
CA LYS A 333 20.91 -22.40 -7.00
C LYS A 333 20.94 -23.52 -8.03
N ASN A 334 19.76 -23.97 -8.46
CA ASN A 334 19.60 -25.05 -9.44
C ASN A 334 19.49 -24.53 -10.90
N LYS A 335 19.53 -23.21 -11.11
CA LYS A 335 19.69 -22.57 -12.42
C LYS A 335 21.17 -22.29 -12.67
#